data_AF-A0A7V1CJC7-F1
#
_entry.id   AF-A0A7V1CJC7-F1
#
_cell.length_a   1.000
_cell.length_b   1.000
_cell.length_c   1.000
_cell.angle_alpha   90.00
_cell.angle_beta   90.00
_cell.angle_gamma   90.00
#
_symmetry.space_group_name_H-M   'P 1'
#
loop_
_entity.id
_entity.type
_entity.pdbx_description
1 polymer ?
#
loop_
_entity_poly.entity_id
_entity_poly.type
_entity_poly.pdbx_seq_one_letter_code
_entity_poly.pdbx_strand_id
1 'polypeptide(L)'
;MVKNDYRISLWNIDTADWRGRSPRAIKDEILANLKPGQVILMHDGGGNRMRTAQALPDIIKETKAAGYRLVSLDELYRLIE
;
A
#
# COMPACT_ATOMS: atom_id res chain seq x y z
N MET A 1 19.72 24.93 -12.87
CA MET A 1 18.83 23.77 -12.63
C MET A 1 18.00 24.09 -11.40
N VAL A 2 16.68 24.20 -11.52
CA VAL A 2 15.81 24.44 -10.37
C VAL A 2 15.87 23.19 -9.50
N LYS A 3 16.35 23.33 -8.26
CA LYS A 3 16.30 22.28 -7.25
C LYS A 3 14.86 22.26 -6.74
N ASN A 4 14.03 21.36 -7.25
CA ASN A 4 12.70 21.18 -6.69
C ASN A 4 12.81 20.32 -5.42
N ASP A 5 12.12 20.73 -4.36
CA ASP A 5 12.15 20.10 -3.04
C ASP A 5 11.21 18.87 -2.98
N TYR A 6 11.29 18.02 -4.00
CA TYR A 6 10.48 16.81 -4.10
C TYR A 6 11.20 15.63 -3.45
N ARG A 7 10.46 14.86 -2.66
CA ARG A 7 10.85 13.50 -2.28
C ARG A 7 10.13 12.51 -3.20
N ILE A 8 10.89 11.59 -3.79
CA ILE A 8 10.36 10.53 -4.64
C ILE A 8 10.23 9.27 -3.79
N SER A 9 9.02 8.71 -3.74
CA SER A 9 8.76 7.41 -3.14
C SER A 9 8.39 6.40 -4.21
N LEU A 10 8.99 5.22 -4.15
CA LEU A 10 8.52 4.04 -4.85
C LEU A 10 7.75 3.14 -3.87
N TRP A 11 7.44 1.93 -4.29
CA TRP A 11 6.82 0.91 -3.46
C TRP A 11 7.75 -0.29 -3.28
N ASN A 12 7.46 -1.12 -2.27
CA ASN A 12 8.14 -2.40 -2.05
C ASN A 12 7.16 -3.58 -1.86
N ILE A 13 5.85 -3.32 -1.87
CA ILE A 13 4.81 -4.31 -2.16
C ILE A 13 4.03 -3.84 -3.38
N ASP A 14 4.03 -4.63 -4.46
CA ASP A 14 3.08 -4.46 -5.56
C ASP A 14 1.95 -5.50 -5.40
N THR A 15 0.72 -5.02 -5.20
CA THR A 15 -0.44 -5.90 -5.08
C THR A 15 -0.85 -6.55 -6.40
N ALA A 16 -0.37 -6.02 -7.53
CA ALA A 16 -0.81 -6.36 -8.88
C ALA A 16 -2.35 -6.30 -9.03
N ASP A 17 -3.01 -5.42 -8.28
CA ASP A 17 -4.46 -5.24 -8.26
C ASP A 17 -5.02 -4.81 -9.62
N TRP A 18 -4.21 -4.08 -10.41
CA TRP A 18 -4.49 -3.69 -11.79
C TRP A 18 -4.81 -4.87 -12.72
N ARG A 19 -4.40 -6.10 -12.36
CA ARG A 19 -4.76 -7.34 -13.08
C ARG A 19 -6.19 -7.83 -12.80
N GLY A 20 -6.97 -7.11 -11.98
CA GLY A 20 -8.32 -7.51 -11.59
C GLY A 20 -8.33 -8.68 -10.59
N ARG A 21 -7.30 -8.82 -9.75
CA ARG A 21 -7.20 -9.85 -8.70
C ARG A 21 -8.41 -9.79 -7.75
N SER A 22 -8.73 -10.91 -7.10
CA SER A 22 -9.78 -10.94 -6.08
C SER A 22 -9.35 -10.11 -4.85
N PRO A 23 -10.30 -9.56 -4.07
CA PRO A 23 -9.98 -8.82 -2.85
C PRO A 23 -9.10 -9.62 -1.87
N ARG A 24 -9.38 -10.92 -1.74
CA ARG A 24 -8.56 -11.86 -0.96
C ARG A 24 -7.14 -11.97 -1.49
N ALA A 25 -6.95 -12.14 -2.80
CA ALA A 25 -5.61 -12.28 -3.37
C ALA A 25 -4.76 -11.01 -3.23
N ILE A 26 -5.39 -9.83 -3.26
CA ILE A 26 -4.72 -8.53 -2.99
C ILE A 26 -4.26 -8.48 -1.53
N LYS A 27 -5.15 -8.83 -0.60
CA LYS A 27 -4.85 -8.86 0.83
C LYS A 27 -3.75 -9.85 1.17
N ASP A 28 -3.86 -11.09 0.67
CA ASP A 28 -2.91 -12.16 0.97
C ASP A 28 -1.50 -11.80 0.47
N GLU A 29 -1.37 -11.09 -0.66
CA GLU A 29 -0.10 -10.53 -1.16
C GLU A 29 0.56 -9.57 -0.16
N ILE A 30 -0.24 -8.65 0.41
CA ILE A 30 0.25 -7.68 1.39
C ILE A 30 0.71 -8.42 2.65
N LEU A 31 -0.15 -9.26 3.23
CA LEU A 31 0.12 -9.91 4.52
C LEU A 31 1.31 -10.87 4.45
N ALA A 32 1.52 -11.54 3.32
CA ALA A 32 2.67 -12.43 3.12
C ALA A 32 4.02 -11.69 3.11
N ASN A 33 4.03 -10.41 2.74
CA ASN A 33 5.25 -9.63 2.53
C ASN A 33 5.49 -8.56 3.61
N LEU A 34 4.50 -8.28 4.47
CA LEU A 34 4.54 -7.19 5.46
C LEU A 34 5.78 -7.24 6.35
N LYS A 35 6.46 -6.09 6.40
CA LYS A 35 7.55 -5.77 7.34
C LYS A 35 7.45 -4.29 7.75
N PRO A 36 8.08 -3.85 8.86
CA PRO A 36 8.13 -2.44 9.21
C PRO A 36 8.72 -1.59 8.07
N GLY A 37 8.11 -0.42 7.81
CA GLY A 37 8.59 0.55 6.83
C GLY A 37 8.21 0.27 5.36
N GLN A 38 7.23 -0.60 5.11
CA GLN A 38 6.79 -0.89 3.74
C GLN A 38 5.80 0.13 3.16
N VAL A 39 5.89 0.28 1.83
CA VAL A 39 5.03 1.12 1.00
C VAL A 39 4.32 0.20 -0.01
N ILE A 40 3.00 0.15 0.07
CA ILE A 40 2.13 -0.74 -0.72
C ILE A 40 1.56 0.04 -1.90
N LEU A 41 1.68 -0.50 -3.12
CA LEU A 41 1.09 0.06 -4.33
C LEU A 41 -0.30 -0.55 -4.61
N MET A 42 -1.29 0.33 -4.84
CA MET A 42 -2.67 0.01 -5.24
C MET A 42 -3.17 1.08 -6.23
N HIS A 43 -4.23 0.78 -6.98
CA HIS A 43 -4.75 1.66 -8.03
C HIS A 43 -6.27 1.91 -7.90
N ASP A 44 -6.67 3.17 -8.07
CA ASP A 44 -8.08 3.60 -8.17
C ASP A 44 -8.47 4.10 -9.60
N GLY A 45 -7.51 4.16 -10.52
CA GLY A 45 -7.71 4.57 -11.93
C GLY A 45 -7.57 3.46 -12.98
N GLY A 46 -7.97 3.76 -14.22
CA GLY A 46 -7.77 2.91 -15.40
C GLY A 46 -8.85 1.84 -15.65
N GLY A 47 -10.08 2.04 -15.17
CA GLY A 47 -11.22 1.14 -15.36
C GLY A 47 -11.92 0.81 -14.03
N ASN A 48 -12.69 -0.29 -14.00
CA ASN A 48 -13.34 -0.74 -12.77
C ASN A 48 -12.30 -1.24 -11.75
N ARG A 49 -12.24 -0.61 -10.58
CA ARG A 49 -11.35 -0.95 -9.44
C ARG A 49 -12.09 -1.35 -8.17
N MET A 50 -13.36 -1.74 -8.29
CA MET A 50 -14.17 -2.12 -7.12
C MET A 50 -13.58 -3.28 -6.32
N ARG A 51 -12.86 -4.21 -6.97
CA ARG A 51 -12.16 -5.30 -6.26
C ARG A 51 -11.04 -4.79 -5.35
N THR A 52 -10.29 -3.77 -5.78
CA THR A 52 -9.29 -3.08 -4.95
C THR A 52 -9.96 -2.43 -3.75
N ALA A 53 -11.02 -1.65 -3.98
CA ALA A 53 -11.76 -0.97 -2.92
C ALA A 53 -12.37 -1.96 -1.90
N GLN A 54 -12.90 -3.10 -2.38
CA GLN A 54 -13.46 -4.16 -1.54
C GLN A 54 -12.41 -4.86 -0.67
N ALA A 55 -11.12 -4.81 -1.03
CA ALA A 55 -10.05 -5.40 -0.23
C ALA A 55 -9.66 -4.53 0.97
N LEU A 56 -9.87 -3.21 0.89
CA LEU A 56 -9.38 -2.24 1.87
C LEU A 56 -9.87 -2.51 3.31
N PRO A 57 -11.15 -2.85 3.58
CA PRO A 57 -11.60 -3.10 4.95
C PRO A 57 -10.81 -4.22 5.64
N ASP A 58 -10.59 -5.34 4.95
CA ASP A 58 -9.86 -6.48 5.48
C ASP A 58 -8.36 -6.20 5.58
N ILE A 59 -7.77 -5.52 4.59
CA ILE A 59 -6.36 -5.08 4.63
C ILE A 59 -6.13 -4.20 5.87
N ILE A 60 -6.97 -3.19 6.09
CA ILE A 60 -6.84 -2.27 7.23
C ILE A 60 -6.99 -3.02 8.55
N LYS A 61 -7.99 -3.90 8.65
CA LYS A 61 -8.26 -4.69 9.85
C LYS A 61 -7.09 -5.62 10.19
N GLU A 62 -6.66 -6.43 9.23
CA GLU A 62 -5.63 -7.46 9.46
C GLU A 62 -4.24 -6.86 9.64
N THR A 63 -3.92 -5.79 8.90
CA THR A 63 -2.65 -5.06 9.08
C THR A 63 -2.54 -4.46 10.50
N LYS A 64 -3.63 -3.85 11.00
CA LYS A 64 -3.68 -3.34 12.38
C LYS A 64 -3.63 -4.47 13.41
N ALA A 65 -4.33 -5.57 13.17
CA ALA A 65 -4.31 -6.74 14.07
C ALA A 65 -2.92 -7.38 14.17
N ALA A 66 -2.12 -7.30 13.10
CA ALA A 66 -0.71 -7.73 13.08
C ALA A 66 0.25 -6.73 13.76
N GLY A 67 -0.24 -5.64 14.37
CA GLY A 67 0.56 -4.68 15.12
C GLY A 67 1.16 -3.54 14.28
N TYR A 68 0.80 -3.44 13.00
CA TYR A 68 1.27 -2.36 12.15
C TYR A 68 0.39 -1.12 12.24
N ARG A 69 1.00 0.03 11.98
CA ARG A 69 0.31 1.32 11.83
C ARG A 69 0.39 1.78 10.38
N LEU A 70 -0.77 2.07 9.80
CA LEU A 70 -0.85 2.72 8.49
C LEU A 70 -0.61 4.22 8.67
N VAL A 71 0.35 4.76 7.93
CA VAL A 71 0.81 6.16 8.02
C VAL A 71 0.91 6.77 6.63
N SER A 72 0.98 8.10 6.55
CA SER A 72 1.33 8.78 5.29
C SER A 72 2.83 8.61 4.99
N LEU A 73 3.23 8.89 3.74
CA LEU A 73 4.65 8.89 3.37
C LEU A 73 5.47 9.91 4.17
N ASP A 74 4.93 11.10 4.42
CA ASP A 74 5.62 12.13 5.22
C ASP A 74 5.90 11.66 6.65
N GLU A 75 4.94 10.96 7.25
CA GLU A 75 5.12 10.39 8.58
C GLU A 75 6.09 9.21 8.54
N LEU A 76 6.00 8.33 7.55
CA LEU A 76 6.96 7.23 7.39
C LEU A 76 8.39 7.77 7.32
N TYR A 77 8.64 8.79 6.51
CA TYR A 77 9.97 9.39 6.39
C TYR A 77 10.50 9.96 7.71
N ARG A 78 9.64 10.60 8.52
CA ARG A 78 10.04 11.09 9.85
C ARG A 78 10.37 9.98 10.87
N LEU A 79 9.89 8.75 10.65
CA LEU A 79 10.12 7.62 11.56
C LEU A 79 11.38 6.81 11.23
N ILE A 80 11.90 6.95 10.01
CA ILE A 80 13.04 6.15 9.51
C ILE A 80 14.30 7.00 9.26
N GLU A 81 14.19 8.32 9.38
CA GLU A 81 15.34 9.22 9.58
C GLU A 81 15.89 9.05 11.01
#